data_AF-Q4C710-F1
#
_entry.id   AF-Q4C710-F1
#
_cell.length_a   1.000
_cell.length_b   1.000
_cell.length_c   1.000
_cell.angle_alpha   90.00
_cell.angle_beta   90.00
_cell.angle_gamma   90.00
#
_symmetry.space_group_name_H-M   'P 1'
#
loop_
_entity.id
_entity.type
_entity.pdbx_description
1 polymer ?
#
loop_
_entity_poly.entity_id
_entity_poly.type
_entity_poly.pdbx_seq_one_letter_code
_entity_poly.pdbx_strand_id
1 'polypeptide(L)'
;MPNRLIFQGTTTYLSKHWYAKIISPLVEVKKLLQAIYQFLLHLIWSEFIYGKQLENEIESLVAFLVFYLLSLLGYYLRDYIQIILIIFFLIWYLDCWFAKYQYFQKNYKIDIFIYEIDLSKIICCLSLPHTQTQSIFASFSPQEVSYIAIEKSPLLGGAFQEVLDEVWQIEVYLFNGKHFVIDENLIVNESLLTAKKLANYF
;
A
#
# COMPACT_ATOMS: atom_id res chain seq x y z
N MET A 1 -13.34 -35.69 -4.90
CA MET A 1 -11.91 -36.02 -5.13
C MET A 1 -11.08 -35.17 -4.19
N PRO A 2 -9.94 -35.65 -3.67
CA PRO A 2 -9.10 -34.81 -2.82
C PRO A 2 -8.51 -33.67 -3.67
N ASN A 3 -8.58 -32.44 -3.15
CA ASN A 3 -7.96 -31.27 -3.77
C ASN A 3 -6.45 -31.53 -3.89
N ARG A 4 -5.91 -31.42 -5.11
CA ARG A 4 -4.46 -31.58 -5.35
C ARG A 4 -3.79 -30.22 -5.18
N LEU A 5 -2.84 -30.11 -4.25
CA LEU A 5 -2.02 -28.90 -4.13
C LEU A 5 -1.12 -28.78 -5.36
N ILE A 6 -1.28 -27.69 -6.11
CA ILE A 6 -0.47 -27.35 -7.28
C ILE A 6 0.73 -26.52 -6.85
N PHE A 7 0.46 -25.51 -6.01
CA PHE A 7 1.42 -24.48 -5.69
C PHE A 7 1.16 -23.91 -4.29
N GLN A 8 2.23 -23.58 -3.59
CA GLN A 8 2.20 -22.83 -2.35
C GLN A 8 3.16 -21.65 -2.46
N GLY A 9 2.65 -20.44 -2.23
CA GLY A 9 3.42 -19.22 -2.14
C GLY A 9 3.09 -18.47 -0.87
N THR A 10 3.70 -17.31 -0.70
CA THR A 10 3.45 -16.43 0.44
C THR A 10 3.30 -14.99 -0.03
N THR A 11 2.33 -14.29 0.53
CA THR A 11 2.24 -12.83 0.37
C THR A 11 2.23 -12.17 1.74
N THR A 12 2.58 -10.89 1.80
CA THR A 12 2.64 -10.17 3.06
C THR A 12 1.28 -9.57 3.41
N TYR A 13 0.78 -9.93 4.59
CA TYR A 13 -0.40 -9.35 5.20
C TYR A 13 -0.03 -8.14 6.06
N LEU A 14 -0.07 -6.95 5.45
CA LEU A 14 0.16 -5.68 6.13
C LEU A 14 -0.99 -5.34 7.09
N SER A 15 -0.96 -5.92 8.29
CA SER A 15 -1.87 -5.50 9.36
C SER A 15 -1.36 -4.24 10.04
N LYS A 16 -2.25 -3.29 10.36
CA LYS A 16 -1.87 -2.06 11.07
C LYS A 16 -1.30 -2.38 12.46
N HIS A 17 -0.01 -2.12 12.66
CA HIS A 17 0.62 -2.24 13.98
C HIS A 17 0.00 -1.27 15.01
N TRP A 18 0.14 -1.58 16.29
CA TRP A 18 -0.44 -0.78 17.39
C TRP A 18 0.04 0.68 17.36
N TYR A 19 1.33 0.90 17.04
CA TYR A 19 1.91 2.24 16.97
C TYR A 19 1.25 3.09 15.88
N ALA A 20 0.91 2.50 14.72
CA ALA A 20 0.20 3.19 13.64
C ALA A 20 -1.16 3.73 14.09
N LYS A 21 -1.85 3.03 15.01
CA LYS A 21 -3.12 3.50 15.58
C LYS A 21 -2.93 4.74 16.45
N ILE A 22 -1.84 4.79 17.22
CA ILE A 22 -1.53 5.91 18.12
C ILE A 22 -1.21 7.17 17.31
N ILE A 23 -0.43 7.03 16.23
CA ILE A 23 0.00 8.18 15.41
C ILE A 23 -1.01 8.53 14.31
N SER A 24 -2.09 7.77 14.15
CA SER A 24 -3.11 8.01 13.12
C SER A 24 -3.66 9.44 13.11
N PRO A 25 -3.93 10.11 14.26
CA PRO A 25 -4.39 11.50 14.24
C PRO A 25 -3.35 12.45 13.62
N LEU A 26 -2.06 12.24 13.90
CA LEU A 26 -0.97 13.03 13.33
C LEU A 26 -0.89 12.84 11.80
N VAL A 27 -1.07 11.60 11.32
CA VAL A 27 -1.08 11.30 9.89
C VAL A 27 -2.24 11.99 9.19
N GLU A 28 -3.44 12.00 9.78
CA GLU A 28 -4.58 12.70 9.21
C GLU A 28 -4.35 14.22 9.17
N VAL A 29 -3.72 14.80 10.20
CA VAL A 29 -3.30 16.20 10.20
C VAL A 29 -2.28 16.47 9.08
N LYS A 30 -1.29 15.60 8.86
CA LYS A 30 -0.34 15.70 7.73
C LYS A 30 -1.08 15.75 6.40
N LYS A 31 -2.01 14.81 6.17
CA LYS A 31 -2.80 14.75 4.93
C LYS A 31 -3.64 16.00 4.72
N LEU A 32 -4.29 16.49 5.77
CA LEU A 32 -5.08 17.72 5.73
C LEU A 32 -4.20 18.93 5.35
N LEU A 33 -3.06 19.10 6.03
CA LEU A 33 -2.11 20.18 5.74
C LEU A 33 -1.56 20.08 4.31
N GLN A 34 -1.25 18.87 3.85
CA GLN A 34 -0.79 18.64 2.48
C GLN A 34 -1.87 18.98 1.45
N ALA A 35 -3.13 18.62 1.70
CA ALA A 35 -4.25 18.96 0.84
C ALA A 35 -4.48 20.47 0.78
N ILE A 36 -4.46 21.15 1.94
CA ILE A 36 -4.55 22.61 2.01
C ILE A 36 -3.40 23.27 1.26
N TYR A 37 -2.16 22.79 1.45
CA TYR A 37 -1.00 23.30 0.74
C TYR A 37 -1.14 23.15 -0.77
N GLN A 38 -1.51 21.97 -1.27
CA GLN A 38 -1.70 21.73 -2.71
C GLN A 38 -2.84 22.58 -3.28
N PHE A 39 -3.92 22.76 -2.52
CA PHE A 39 -5.04 23.63 -2.90
C PHE A 39 -4.59 25.09 -3.02
N LEU A 40 -3.92 25.64 -2.00
CA LEU A 40 -3.40 27.00 -2.03
C LEU A 40 -2.36 27.19 -3.15
N LEU A 41 -1.48 26.21 -3.34
CA LEU A 41 -0.49 26.24 -4.42
C LEU A 41 -1.17 26.26 -5.79
N HIS A 42 -2.20 25.42 -5.98
CA HIS A 42 -2.99 25.42 -7.21
C HIS A 42 -3.67 26.76 -7.46
N LEU A 43 -4.28 27.36 -6.43
CA LEU A 43 -4.93 28.67 -6.52
C LEU A 43 -3.94 29.78 -6.92
N ILE A 44 -2.79 29.83 -6.25
CA ILE A 44 -1.74 30.82 -6.55
C ILE A 44 -1.31 30.68 -8.02
N TRP A 45 -1.05 29.46 -8.49
CA TRP A 45 -0.65 29.25 -9.89
C TRP A 45 -1.79 29.50 -10.88
N SER A 46 -3.04 29.18 -10.54
CA SER A 46 -4.19 29.44 -11.40
C SER A 46 -4.43 30.93 -11.60
N GLU A 47 -4.29 31.73 -10.54
CA GLU A 47 -4.42 33.18 -10.61
C GLU A 47 -3.22 33.81 -11.33
N PHE A 48 -2.00 33.39 -10.99
CA PHE A 48 -0.77 34.02 -11.47
C PHE A 48 -0.44 33.70 -12.93
N ILE A 49 -0.64 32.46 -13.39
CA ILE A 49 -0.29 32.04 -14.76
C ILE A 49 -1.47 32.19 -15.72
N TYR A 50 -2.67 31.81 -15.28
CA TYR A 50 -3.82 31.71 -16.18
C TYR A 50 -4.73 32.94 -16.13
N GLY A 51 -4.46 33.90 -15.24
CA GLY A 51 -5.32 35.08 -15.04
C GLY A 51 -6.75 34.73 -14.63
N LYS A 52 -6.97 33.48 -14.18
CA LYS A 52 -8.27 33.01 -13.74
C LYS A 52 -8.47 33.51 -12.33
N GLN A 53 -9.28 34.55 -12.17
CA GLN A 53 -9.78 34.95 -10.87
C GLN A 53 -10.74 33.87 -10.37
N LEU A 54 -10.69 33.58 -9.06
CA LEU A 54 -11.76 32.83 -8.42
C LEU A 54 -13.08 33.59 -8.66
N GLU A 55 -13.96 33.03 -9.48
CA GLU A 55 -15.26 33.63 -9.80
C GLU A 55 -16.16 33.73 -8.56
N ASN A 56 -15.86 32.94 -7.52
CA ASN A 56 -16.62 32.86 -6.29
C ASN A 56 -15.89 33.59 -5.13
N GLU A 57 -16.47 34.72 -4.71
CA GLU A 57 -15.95 35.53 -3.59
C GLU A 57 -15.88 34.75 -2.27
N ILE A 58 -16.78 33.78 -2.07
CA ILE A 58 -16.82 32.95 -0.85
C ILE A 58 -15.59 32.02 -0.79
N GLU A 59 -15.21 31.41 -1.91
CA GLU A 59 -14.03 30.55 -1.99
C GLU A 59 -12.75 31.34 -1.75
N SER A 60 -12.69 32.57 -2.28
CA SER A 60 -11.59 33.51 -2.03
C SER A 60 -11.47 33.89 -0.56
N LEU A 61 -12.58 34.18 0.11
CA LEU A 61 -12.61 34.48 1.55
C LEU A 61 -12.13 33.28 2.37
N VAL A 62 -12.59 32.06 2.05
CA VAL A 62 -12.17 30.83 2.74
C VAL A 62 -10.68 30.59 2.56
N ALA A 63 -10.15 30.72 1.34
CA ALA A 63 -8.72 30.56 1.07
C ALA A 63 -7.89 31.59 1.87
N PHE A 64 -8.34 32.86 1.92
CA PHE A 64 -7.70 33.91 2.70
C PHE A 64 -7.70 33.61 4.21
N LEU A 65 -8.84 33.17 4.77
CA LEU A 65 -8.92 32.81 6.18
C LEU A 65 -7.99 31.64 6.53
N VAL A 66 -7.94 30.62 5.68
CA VAL A 66 -7.04 29.47 5.85
C VAL A 66 -5.58 29.93 5.80
N PHE A 67 -5.21 30.76 4.83
CA PHE A 67 -3.86 31.31 4.71
C PHE A 67 -3.47 32.17 5.93
N TYR A 68 -4.40 33.02 6.39
CA TYR A 68 -4.21 33.86 7.57
C TYR A 68 -3.96 33.03 8.83
N LEU A 69 -4.81 32.01 9.07
CA LEU A 69 -4.66 31.10 10.20
C LEU A 69 -3.34 30.34 10.15
N LEU A 70 -2.95 29.81 8.99
CA LEU A 70 -1.67 29.12 8.82
C LEU A 70 -0.47 30.04 9.06
N SER A 71 -0.54 31.28 8.57
CA SER A 71 0.51 32.29 8.77
C SER A 71 0.68 32.65 10.24
N LEU A 72 -0.44 32.84 10.95
CA LEU A 72 -0.45 33.11 12.38
C LEU A 72 0.11 31.92 13.19
N LEU A 73 -0.29 30.71 12.83
CA LEU A 73 0.20 29.48 13.46
C LEU A 73 1.72 29.31 13.25
N GLY A 74 2.20 29.57 12.03
CA GLY A 74 3.64 29.59 11.71
C GLY A 74 4.42 30.66 12.49
N TYR A 75 3.84 31.84 12.69
CA TYR A 75 4.45 32.90 13.51
C TYR A 75 4.62 32.48 14.98
N TYR A 76 3.56 31.93 15.59
CA TYR A 76 3.63 31.49 16.99
C TYR A 76 4.52 30.26 17.21
N LEU A 77 4.63 29.38 16.22
CA LEU A 77 5.48 28.17 16.32
C LEU A 77 6.92 28.39 15.82
N ARG A 78 7.29 29.60 15.40
CA ARG A 78 8.58 29.90 14.80
C ARG A 78 9.76 29.43 15.65
N ASP A 79 9.72 29.69 16.95
CA ASP A 79 10.81 29.34 17.87
C ASP A 79 10.85 27.84 18.20
N TYR A 80 9.75 27.12 17.92
CA TYR A 80 9.61 25.69 18.19
C TYR A 80 9.81 24.82 16.96
N ILE A 81 10.05 25.42 15.78
CA ILE A 81 10.18 24.69 14.50
C ILE A 81 11.17 23.52 14.59
N GLN A 82 12.34 23.74 15.21
CA GLN A 82 13.35 22.69 15.32
C GLN A 82 12.86 21.52 16.17
N ILE A 83 12.22 21.81 17.29
CA ILE A 83 11.67 20.79 18.20
C ILE A 83 10.56 20.00 17.51
N ILE A 84 9.65 20.70 16.81
CA ILE A 84 8.55 20.08 16.05
C ILE A 84 9.11 19.13 14.99
N LEU A 85 10.12 19.58 14.23
CA LEU A 85 10.76 18.75 13.22
C LEU A 85 11.42 17.51 13.84
N ILE A 86 12.18 17.68 14.93
CA ILE A 86 12.83 16.55 15.61
C ILE A 86 11.79 15.53 16.10
N ILE A 87 10.72 15.98 16.74
CA ILE A 87 9.65 15.09 17.21
C ILE A 87 8.99 14.37 16.03
N PHE A 88 8.71 15.09 14.94
CA PHE A 88 8.14 14.49 13.74
C PHE A 88 9.07 13.42 13.15
N PHE A 89 10.37 13.70 13.04
CA PHE A 89 11.36 12.73 12.56
C PHE A 89 11.44 11.50 13.45
N LEU A 90 11.40 11.67 14.77
CA LEU A 90 11.39 10.53 15.70
C LEU A 90 10.14 9.66 15.52
N ILE A 91 8.97 10.30 15.41
CA ILE A 91 7.70 9.59 15.20
C ILE A 91 7.70 8.84 13.87
N TRP A 92 8.14 9.51 12.81
CA TRP A 92 8.26 8.94 11.47
C TRP A 92 9.25 7.77 11.42
N TYR A 93 10.44 7.94 12.00
CA TYR A 93 11.45 6.89 12.05
C TYR A 93 10.96 5.67 12.81
N LEU A 94 10.29 5.86 13.95
CA LEU A 94 9.70 4.76 14.71
C LEU A 94 8.61 4.04 13.92
N ASP A 95 7.75 4.77 13.19
CA ASP A 95 6.73 4.17 12.32
C ASP A 95 7.36 3.27 11.25
N CYS A 96 8.34 3.81 10.52
CA CYS A 96 9.08 3.05 9.51
C CYS A 96 9.80 1.84 10.11
N TRP A 97 10.43 2.00 11.29
CA TRP A 97 11.14 0.91 11.95
C TRP A 97 10.20 -0.21 12.40
N PHE A 98 9.06 0.12 13.01
CA PHE A 98 8.05 -0.86 13.40
C PHE A 98 7.46 -1.57 12.18
N ALA A 99 7.12 -0.84 11.13
CA ALA A 99 6.56 -1.42 9.92
C ALA A 99 7.57 -2.34 9.19
N LYS A 100 8.83 -1.92 9.13
CA LYS A 100 9.92 -2.73 8.56
C LYS A 100 10.12 -4.01 9.38
N TYR A 101 10.23 -3.88 10.70
CA TYR A 101 10.37 -5.03 11.59
C TYR A 101 9.21 -6.03 11.43
N GLN A 102 7.98 -5.51 11.34
CA GLN A 102 6.77 -6.29 11.13
C GLN A 102 6.83 -7.10 9.83
N TYR A 103 7.30 -6.49 8.74
CA TYR A 103 7.46 -7.15 7.45
C TYR A 103 8.50 -8.27 7.48
N PHE A 104 9.72 -7.98 7.97
CA PHE A 104 10.84 -8.92 7.86
C PHE A 104 10.83 -10.06 8.89
N GLN A 105 10.10 -9.94 10.01
CA GLN A 105 10.06 -10.98 11.05
C GLN A 105 9.03 -12.12 10.85
N LYS A 106 8.57 -12.37 9.61
CA LYS A 106 7.74 -13.52 9.19
C LYS A 106 6.34 -13.67 9.82
N ASN A 107 6.02 -13.00 10.93
CA ASN A 107 4.73 -13.15 11.61
C ASN A 107 3.52 -12.58 10.85
N TYR A 108 3.76 -11.96 9.70
CA TYR A 108 2.73 -11.34 8.87
C TYR A 108 2.76 -11.80 7.42
N LYS A 109 3.50 -12.88 7.10
CA LYS A 109 3.31 -13.56 5.82
C LYS A 109 2.09 -14.49 5.94
N ILE A 110 1.25 -14.48 4.91
CA ILE A 110 0.13 -15.41 4.75
C ILE A 110 0.46 -16.37 3.63
N ASP A 111 0.14 -17.64 3.84
CA ASP A 111 0.30 -18.66 2.83
C ASP A 111 -0.83 -18.54 1.80
N ILE A 112 -0.45 -18.59 0.53
CA ILE A 112 -1.35 -18.73 -0.61
C ILE A 112 -1.20 -20.15 -1.14
N PHE A 113 -2.33 -20.84 -1.26
CA PHE A 113 -2.39 -22.20 -1.80
C PHE A 113 -3.22 -22.21 -3.08
N ILE A 114 -2.72 -22.88 -4.11
CA ILE A 114 -3.47 -23.15 -5.33
C ILE A 114 -3.79 -24.63 -5.38
N TYR A 115 -5.07 -24.95 -5.46
CA TYR A 115 -5.57 -26.31 -5.54
C TYR A 115 -6.24 -26.57 -6.89
N GLU A 116 -5.93 -27.73 -7.46
CA GLU A 116 -6.72 -28.34 -8.54
C GLU A 116 -7.85 -29.14 -7.88
N ILE A 117 -9.09 -28.81 -8.20
CA ILE A 117 -10.25 -29.60 -7.76
C ILE A 117 -10.59 -30.65 -8.82
N ASP A 118 -10.59 -30.22 -10.07
CA ASP A 118 -10.75 -31.03 -11.26
C ASP A 118 -10.00 -30.38 -12.43
N LEU A 119 -9.96 -31.05 -13.58
CA LEU A 119 -9.25 -30.58 -14.78
C LEU A 119 -9.78 -29.24 -15.32
N SER A 120 -10.95 -28.78 -14.86
CA SER A 120 -11.60 -27.55 -15.30
C SER A 120 -11.59 -26.44 -14.26
N LYS A 121 -11.10 -26.72 -13.04
CA LYS A 121 -11.29 -25.82 -11.91
C LYS A 121 -10.10 -25.79 -10.97
N ILE A 122 -9.59 -24.58 -10.83
CA ILE A 122 -8.58 -24.20 -9.86
C ILE A 122 -9.21 -23.29 -8.82
N ILE A 123 -8.75 -23.44 -7.57
CA ILE A 123 -9.11 -22.60 -6.45
C ILE A 123 -7.85 -22.06 -5.79
N CYS A 124 -7.84 -20.75 -5.56
CA CYS A 124 -6.81 -20.09 -4.77
C CYS A 124 -7.36 -19.75 -3.38
N CYS A 125 -6.64 -20.24 -2.38
CA CYS A 125 -6.94 -20.08 -0.98
C CYS A 125 -5.84 -19.26 -0.30
N LEU A 126 -6.22 -18.47 0.70
CA LEU A 126 -5.28 -17.81 1.61
C LEU A 126 -5.55 -18.22 3.05
N SER A 127 -4.49 -18.34 3.85
CA SER A 127 -4.59 -18.61 5.29
C SER A 127 -4.29 -17.35 6.07
N LEU A 128 -5.32 -16.71 6.65
CA LEU A 128 -5.12 -15.51 7.46
C LEU A 128 -4.43 -15.85 8.80
N PRO A 129 -3.67 -14.91 9.38
CA PRO A 129 -3.07 -15.11 10.69
C PRO A 129 -4.17 -15.30 11.74
N HIS A 130 -3.99 -16.25 12.65
CA HIS A 130 -4.92 -16.55 13.75
C HIS A 130 -6.30 -17.11 13.34
N THR A 131 -6.48 -17.54 12.10
CA THR A 131 -7.66 -18.32 11.68
C THR A 131 -7.25 -19.73 11.27
N GLN A 132 -8.01 -20.74 11.71
CA GLN A 132 -7.82 -22.13 11.27
C GLN A 132 -8.43 -22.40 9.88
N THR A 133 -9.17 -21.43 9.33
CA THR A 133 -9.92 -21.59 8.07
C THR A 133 -9.19 -20.91 6.91
N GLN A 134 -8.96 -21.67 5.84
CA GLN A 134 -8.55 -21.13 4.56
C GLN A 134 -9.72 -20.41 3.90
N SER A 135 -9.48 -19.20 3.41
CA SER A 135 -10.48 -18.41 2.68
C SER A 135 -10.20 -18.50 1.18
N ILE A 136 -11.22 -18.89 0.41
CA ILE A 136 -11.15 -18.88 -1.05
C ILE A 136 -11.29 -17.44 -1.52
N PHE A 137 -10.28 -16.93 -2.23
CA PHE A 137 -10.32 -15.58 -2.79
C PHE A 137 -10.50 -15.57 -4.31
N ALA A 138 -10.16 -16.67 -4.99
CA ALA A 138 -10.35 -16.80 -6.43
C ALA A 138 -10.66 -18.25 -6.83
N SER A 139 -11.43 -18.40 -7.91
CA SER A 139 -11.63 -19.66 -8.62
C SER A 139 -11.75 -19.39 -10.11
N PHE A 140 -11.06 -20.18 -10.92
CA PHE A 140 -10.97 -20.02 -12.37
C PHE A 140 -10.66 -21.36 -13.05
N SER A 141 -10.85 -21.43 -14.37
CA SER A 141 -10.39 -22.56 -15.18
C SER A 141 -8.93 -22.39 -15.58
N PRO A 142 -8.12 -23.46 -15.68
CA PRO A 142 -6.73 -23.36 -16.15
C PRO A 142 -6.60 -22.61 -17.50
N GLN A 143 -7.59 -22.78 -18.39
CA GLN A 143 -7.62 -22.15 -19.72
C GLN A 143 -7.89 -20.63 -19.66
N GLU A 144 -8.36 -20.11 -18.52
CA GLU A 144 -8.59 -18.69 -18.32
C GLU A 144 -7.29 -17.93 -18.00
N VAL A 145 -6.19 -18.64 -17.72
CA VAL A 145 -4.88 -18.03 -17.48
C VAL A 145 -4.33 -17.49 -18.79
N SER A 146 -4.09 -16.18 -18.81
CA SER A 146 -3.52 -15.48 -19.96
C SER A 146 -2.00 -15.48 -19.89
N TYR A 147 -1.45 -15.03 -18.77
CA TYR A 147 0.00 -15.03 -18.52
C TYR A 147 0.31 -14.96 -17.02
N ILE A 148 1.56 -15.27 -16.70
CA ILE A 148 2.15 -15.11 -15.37
C ILE A 148 3.20 -14.00 -15.48
N ALA A 149 3.12 -13.02 -14.60
CA ALA A 149 4.04 -11.90 -14.55
C ALA A 149 4.88 -11.93 -13.28
N ILE A 150 6.08 -11.35 -13.38
CA ILE A 150 6.91 -10.99 -12.23
C ILE A 150 7.02 -9.48 -12.26
N GLU A 151 6.42 -8.84 -11.26
CA GLU A 151 6.36 -7.39 -11.18
C GLU A 151 7.10 -6.89 -9.95
N LYS A 152 7.80 -5.76 -10.11
CA LYS A 152 8.45 -5.08 -9.00
C LYS A 152 7.46 -4.10 -8.40
N SER A 153 7.16 -4.26 -7.12
CA SER A 153 6.18 -3.46 -6.41
C SER A 153 6.81 -2.79 -5.18
N PRO A 154 6.52 -1.51 -4.91
CA PRO A 154 6.96 -0.87 -3.69
C PRO A 154 6.22 -1.48 -2.49
N LEU A 155 6.98 -1.90 -1.50
CA LEU A 155 6.41 -2.32 -0.23
C LEU A 155 6.06 -1.08 0.59
N LEU A 156 4.79 -0.70 0.60
CA LEU A 156 4.29 0.39 1.42
C LEU A 156 3.96 -0.11 2.83
N GLY A 157 4.34 0.65 3.85
CA GLY A 157 3.97 0.32 5.22
C GLY A 157 4.02 1.50 6.19
N GLY A 158 3.63 1.20 7.42
CA GLY A 158 3.45 2.21 8.46
C GLY A 158 2.16 3.01 8.31
N ALA A 159 1.89 3.89 9.27
CA ALA A 159 0.78 4.82 9.16
C ALA A 159 1.03 5.88 8.08
N PHE A 160 2.29 6.26 7.85
CA PHE A 160 2.65 7.24 6.81
C PHE A 160 2.62 6.67 5.38
N GLN A 161 2.44 5.35 5.21
CA GLN A 161 2.41 4.67 3.90
C GLN A 161 3.68 4.94 3.09
N GLU A 162 4.83 4.89 3.76
CA GLU A 162 6.14 5.11 3.14
C GLU A 162 6.63 3.83 2.45
N VAL A 163 7.48 4.01 1.44
CA VAL A 163 8.16 2.89 0.77
C VAL A 163 9.22 2.33 1.72
N LEU A 164 8.97 1.13 2.25
CA LEU A 164 9.88 0.45 3.17
C LEU A 164 10.99 -0.30 2.45
N ASP A 165 10.64 -0.91 1.32
CA ASP A 165 11.52 -1.68 0.45
C ASP A 165 10.85 -1.91 -0.92
N GLU A 166 11.50 -2.66 -1.80
CA GLU A 166 10.93 -3.13 -3.06
C GLU A 166 10.88 -4.66 -3.11
N VAL A 167 9.78 -5.21 -3.60
CA VAL A 167 9.53 -6.65 -3.64
C VAL A 167 9.18 -7.10 -5.05
N TRP A 168 9.48 -8.35 -5.35
CA TRP A 168 9.12 -9.02 -6.60
C TRP A 168 7.90 -9.90 -6.37
N GLN A 169 6.76 -9.46 -6.88
CA GLN A 169 5.48 -10.15 -6.80
C GLN A 169 5.29 -11.02 -8.03
N ILE A 170 4.76 -12.23 -7.81
CA ILE A 170 4.37 -13.14 -8.88
C ILE A 170 2.86 -13.06 -9.00
N GLU A 171 2.38 -12.73 -10.18
CA GLU A 171 0.96 -12.51 -10.45
C GLU A 171 0.45 -13.42 -11.56
N VAL A 172 -0.77 -13.93 -11.39
CA VAL A 172 -1.51 -14.61 -12.45
C VAL A 172 -2.55 -13.67 -13.02
N TYR A 173 -2.48 -13.46 -14.33
CA TYR A 173 -3.44 -12.67 -15.10
C TYR A 173 -4.40 -13.57 -15.84
N LEU A 174 -5.69 -13.30 -15.70
CA LEU A 174 -6.75 -14.01 -16.40
C LEU A 174 -7.20 -13.22 -17.64
N PHE A 175 -7.74 -13.91 -18.65
CA PHE A 175 -8.28 -13.28 -19.87
C PHE A 175 -9.43 -12.30 -19.61
N ASN A 176 -10.10 -12.41 -18.47
CA ASN A 176 -11.16 -11.48 -18.04
C ASN A 176 -10.63 -10.17 -17.41
N GLY A 177 -9.30 -9.98 -17.38
CA GLY A 177 -8.65 -8.79 -16.82
C GLY A 177 -8.43 -8.83 -15.31
N LYS A 178 -8.89 -9.87 -14.60
CA LYS A 178 -8.56 -10.07 -13.18
C LYS A 178 -7.13 -10.57 -13.03
N HIS A 179 -6.46 -10.11 -11.99
CA HIS A 179 -5.14 -10.60 -11.61
C HIS A 179 -5.06 -10.80 -10.10
N PHE A 180 -4.14 -11.68 -9.69
CA PHE A 180 -3.93 -12.00 -8.28
C PHE A 180 -2.44 -12.21 -8.01
N VAL A 181 -1.96 -11.66 -6.89
CA VAL A 181 -0.64 -11.94 -6.34
C VAL A 181 -0.66 -13.32 -5.69
N ILE A 182 0.34 -14.14 -5.99
CA ILE A 182 0.43 -15.54 -5.54
C ILE A 182 1.68 -15.77 -4.69
N ASP A 183 2.74 -15.00 -4.92
CA ASP A 183 3.96 -15.06 -4.13
C ASP A 183 4.68 -13.70 -4.13
N GLU A 184 5.50 -13.47 -3.11
CA GLU A 184 6.26 -12.24 -2.92
C GLU A 184 7.65 -12.54 -2.33
N ASN A 185 8.70 -12.17 -3.07
CA ASN A 185 10.09 -12.32 -2.63
C ASN A 185 10.89 -11.04 -2.79
N LEU A 186 11.94 -10.90 -1.98
CA LEU A 186 12.89 -9.78 -2.09
C LEU A 186 13.91 -10.03 -3.23
N ILE A 187 14.18 -11.30 -3.53
CA ILE A 187 15.23 -11.71 -4.47
C ILE A 187 14.58 -12.13 -5.79
N VAL A 188 14.96 -11.45 -6.88
CA VAL A 188 14.45 -11.69 -8.24
C VAL A 188 14.56 -13.16 -8.64
N ASN A 189 15.70 -13.78 -8.36
CA ASN A 189 15.98 -15.16 -8.76
C ASN A 189 15.01 -16.17 -8.13
N GLU A 190 14.58 -15.93 -6.89
CA GLU A 190 13.57 -16.76 -6.23
C GLU A 190 12.23 -16.60 -6.94
N SER A 191 11.81 -15.36 -7.21
CA SER A 191 10.58 -15.10 -7.97
C SER A 191 10.61 -15.70 -9.38
N LEU A 192 11.74 -15.67 -10.08
CA LEU A 192 11.91 -16.30 -11.39
C LEU A 192 11.73 -17.83 -11.35
N LEU A 193 12.38 -18.50 -10.38
CA LEU A 193 12.26 -19.94 -10.23
C LEU A 193 10.83 -20.34 -9.87
N THR A 194 10.18 -19.58 -9.01
CA THR A 194 8.82 -19.80 -8.57
C THR A 194 7.81 -19.57 -9.70
N ALA A 195 7.94 -18.48 -10.47
CA ALA A 195 7.09 -18.19 -11.61
C ALA A 195 7.25 -19.26 -12.71
N LYS A 196 8.47 -19.73 -12.97
CA LYS A 196 8.71 -20.83 -13.91
C LYS A 196 8.03 -22.13 -13.48
N LYS A 197 8.04 -22.45 -12.18
CA LYS A 197 7.32 -23.63 -11.66
C LYS A 197 5.81 -23.50 -11.88
N LEU A 198 5.26 -22.31 -11.62
CA LEU A 198 3.85 -22.02 -11.84
C LEU A 198 3.48 -22.10 -13.34
N ALA A 199 4.30 -21.50 -14.21
CA ALA A 199 4.09 -21.49 -15.65
C ALA A 199 4.25 -22.86 -16.32
N ASN A 200 5.02 -23.79 -15.73
CA ASN A 200 5.09 -25.16 -16.25
C ASN A 200 3.84 -25.98 -15.96
N TYR A 201 2.98 -25.51 -15.05
CA TYR A 201 1.74 -26.21 -14.72
C TYR A 201 0.56 -25.79 -15.61
N PHE A 202 0.48 -24.49 -15.96
CA PHE A 202 -0.54 -23.91 -16.83
C PHE A 202 -0.16 -24.01 -18.31
#